data_AF-A0AAD3QYD6-F1
#
_entry.id   AF-A0AAD3QYD6-F1
#
_cell.length_a   1.000
_cell.length_b   1.000
_cell.length_c   1.000
_cell.angle_alpha   90.00
_cell.angle_beta   90.00
_cell.angle_gamma   90.00
#
_symmetry.space_group_name_H-M   'P 1'
#
loop_
_entity.id
_entity.type
_entity.pdbx_description
1 polymer ?
#
loop_
_entity_poly.entity_id
_entity_poly.type
_entity_poly.pdbx_seq_one_letter_code
_entity_poly.pdbx_strand_id
1 'polypeptide(L)'
;MPAKTKKKKQRPRKPTKEKQGAKKKNKAVVECDSKVSVDQTCEAFRSNQPEFECFLDEMIQWFSDHQQQVDQYFSLRDADQSGSVHLKDFEFGLMNLGVPCQEFQLHVLTEQLKTNHNTISYQDINRQVQSLRHSSTEVETQGATEPELCCTGSQWKVLGWWKPQSSYKQWLVAAAKACHAADTPSSFPCCSTQTSF
;
A
#
# COMPACT_ATOMS: atom_id res chain seq x y z
N MET A 1 -9.53 30.02 -59.42
CA MET A 1 -9.01 28.73 -59.92
C MET A 1 -9.57 27.61 -59.07
N PRO A 2 -10.37 26.69 -59.64
CA PRO A 2 -11.13 25.69 -58.89
C PRO A 2 -10.34 24.39 -58.60
N ALA A 3 -10.75 23.75 -57.50
CA ALA A 3 -10.70 22.32 -57.17
C ALA A 3 -9.33 21.64 -56.94
N LYS A 4 -9.26 20.90 -55.81
CA LYS A 4 -9.16 19.42 -55.81
C LYS A 4 -9.28 18.86 -54.38
N THR A 5 -10.47 18.33 -54.09
CA THR A 5 -10.80 17.50 -52.93
C THR A 5 -10.06 16.15 -53.01
N LYS A 6 -9.34 15.78 -51.94
CA LYS A 6 -8.65 14.47 -51.86
C LYS A 6 -9.57 13.40 -51.26
N LYS A 7 -9.75 12.37 -52.07
CA LYS A 7 -10.61 11.18 -51.97
C LYS A 7 -10.22 10.28 -50.78
N LYS A 8 -11.15 10.08 -49.85
CA LYS A 8 -11.05 9.17 -48.70
C LYS A 8 -11.11 7.71 -49.18
N LYS A 9 -9.99 6.99 -49.08
CA LYS A 9 -9.86 5.56 -49.46
C LYS A 9 -10.45 4.69 -48.35
N GLN A 10 -11.71 4.28 -48.53
CA GLN A 10 -12.43 3.36 -47.66
C GLN A 10 -11.84 1.94 -47.82
N ARG A 11 -11.32 1.35 -46.73
CA ARG A 11 -10.82 -0.03 -46.71
C ARG A 11 -12.00 -1.00 -46.52
N PRO A 12 -12.13 -2.06 -47.33
CA PRO A 12 -13.14 -3.09 -47.16
C PRO A 12 -12.84 -3.94 -45.92
N ARG A 13 -13.81 -4.06 -45.01
CA ARG A 13 -13.78 -4.97 -43.86
C ARG A 13 -14.24 -6.36 -44.32
N LYS A 14 -13.43 -7.39 -44.05
CA LYS A 14 -13.76 -8.80 -44.29
C LYS A 14 -14.78 -9.28 -43.24
N PRO A 15 -15.83 -10.03 -43.62
CA PRO A 15 -16.65 -10.80 -42.71
C PRO A 15 -15.99 -12.16 -42.44
N THR A 16 -15.59 -12.43 -41.20
CA THR A 16 -15.09 -13.76 -40.80
C THR A 16 -16.16 -14.48 -40.00
N LYS A 17 -16.45 -15.69 -40.49
CA LYS A 17 -17.52 -16.60 -40.09
C LYS A 17 -17.53 -16.96 -38.61
N GLU A 18 -18.74 -16.86 -38.09
CA GLU A 18 -19.36 -17.58 -36.99
C GLU A 18 -18.92 -19.06 -36.95
N LYS A 19 -18.31 -19.47 -35.83
CA LYS A 19 -18.22 -20.87 -35.41
C LYS A 19 -18.86 -20.96 -34.03
N GLN A 20 -20.10 -21.43 -34.04
CA GLN A 20 -20.82 -21.94 -32.88
C GLN A 20 -20.12 -23.20 -32.38
N GLY A 21 -20.04 -23.36 -31.06
CA GLY A 21 -19.76 -24.63 -30.41
C GLY A 21 -18.52 -24.61 -29.53
N ALA A 22 -18.72 -24.39 -28.22
CA ALA A 22 -18.26 -25.32 -27.18
C ALA A 22 -18.56 -24.76 -25.77
N LYS A 23 -19.55 -25.38 -25.13
CA LYS A 23 -19.49 -25.81 -23.72
C LYS A 23 -19.05 -24.74 -22.69
N LYS A 24 -20.02 -23.91 -22.31
CA LYS A 24 -20.00 -23.09 -21.07
C LYS A 24 -19.97 -24.04 -19.86
N LYS A 25 -18.77 -24.41 -19.40
CA LYS A 25 -18.56 -24.97 -18.06
C LYS A 25 -18.67 -23.80 -17.07
N ASN A 26 -19.67 -23.86 -16.20
CA ASN A 26 -19.82 -22.96 -15.07
C ASN A 26 -18.60 -23.12 -14.16
N LYS A 27 -17.62 -22.22 -14.32
CA LYS A 27 -16.61 -21.97 -13.29
C LYS A 27 -17.33 -21.17 -12.22
N ALA A 28 -17.92 -21.87 -11.26
CA ALA A 28 -18.29 -21.27 -9.99
C ALA A 28 -17.03 -20.56 -9.48
N VAL A 29 -17.09 -19.24 -9.48
CA VAL A 29 -16.12 -18.38 -8.83
C VAL A 29 -16.26 -18.72 -7.36
N VAL A 30 -15.42 -19.64 -6.90
CA VAL A 30 -15.07 -19.71 -5.50
C VAL A 30 -14.29 -18.41 -5.27
N GLU A 31 -15.01 -17.37 -4.90
CA GLU A 31 -14.46 -16.13 -4.37
C GLU A 31 -13.97 -16.50 -2.96
N CYS A 32 -12.77 -17.08 -2.94
CA CYS A 32 -12.14 -17.73 -1.81
C CYS A 32 -11.92 -16.77 -0.64
N ASP A 33 -11.92 -17.36 0.56
CA ASP A 33 -11.42 -16.99 1.89
C ASP A 33 -10.21 -16.04 2.04
N SER A 34 -9.68 -15.45 0.97
CA SER A 34 -8.53 -14.53 1.03
C SER A 34 -8.89 -13.11 1.49
N LYS A 35 -10.18 -12.71 1.42
CA LYS A 35 -10.61 -11.37 1.89
C LYS A 35 -10.61 -11.25 3.41
N VAL A 36 -10.90 -12.35 4.13
CA VAL A 36 -11.00 -12.34 5.60
C VAL A 36 -9.64 -12.03 6.27
N SER A 37 -8.52 -12.31 5.61
CA SER A 37 -7.18 -12.06 6.16
C SER A 37 -6.75 -10.59 6.11
N VAL A 38 -7.21 -9.81 5.13
CA VAL A 38 -6.72 -8.43 4.94
C VAL A 38 -7.36 -7.52 5.97
N ASP A 39 -8.67 -7.60 6.14
CA ASP A 39 -9.41 -6.77 7.10
C ASP A 39 -8.90 -6.99 8.53
N GLN A 40 -8.61 -8.23 8.92
CA GLN A 40 -8.03 -8.52 10.24
C GLN A 40 -6.64 -7.90 10.42
N THR A 41 -5.81 -7.89 9.37
CA THR A 41 -4.47 -7.27 9.40
C THR A 41 -4.59 -5.75 9.49
N CYS A 42 -5.54 -5.16 8.76
CA CYS A 42 -5.85 -3.73 8.82
C CYS A 42 -6.29 -3.29 10.21
N GLU A 43 -7.20 -4.05 10.85
CA GLU A 43 -7.68 -3.74 12.20
C GLU A 43 -6.59 -3.94 13.26
N ALA A 44 -5.77 -4.97 13.14
CA ALA A 44 -4.62 -5.17 14.03
C ALA A 44 -3.61 -4.02 13.92
N PHE A 45 -3.33 -3.55 12.70
CA PHE A 45 -2.44 -2.41 12.47
C PHE A 45 -3.02 -1.10 13.02
N ARG A 46 -4.31 -0.84 12.79
CA ARG A 46 -5.01 0.33 13.36
C ARG A 46 -5.03 0.33 14.89
N SER A 47 -5.13 -0.86 15.49
CA SER A 47 -5.13 -1.01 16.95
C SER A 47 -3.75 -0.73 17.56
N ASN A 48 -2.68 -0.87 16.79
CA ASN A 48 -1.32 -0.55 17.22
C ASN A 48 -1.01 0.93 17.00
N GLN A 49 -1.54 1.77 17.90
CA GLN A 49 -1.42 3.23 17.86
C GLN A 49 0.01 3.76 17.61
N PRO A 50 1.07 3.33 18.33
CA PRO A 50 2.41 3.88 18.09
C PRO A 50 2.96 3.53 16.71
N GLU A 51 2.70 2.32 16.19
CA GLU A 51 3.11 1.95 14.82
C GLU A 51 2.32 2.72 13.77
N PHE A 52 1.02 2.90 13.99
CA PHE A 52 0.15 3.65 13.09
C PHE A 52 0.55 5.13 13.03
N GLU A 53 0.82 5.77 14.17
CA GLU A 53 1.26 7.16 14.23
C GLU A 53 2.61 7.38 13.54
N CYS A 54 3.55 6.44 13.72
CA CYS A 54 4.85 6.50 13.06
C CYS A 54 4.71 6.33 11.53
N PHE A 55 3.79 5.47 11.09
CA PHE A 55 3.43 5.35 9.68
C PHE A 55 2.82 6.66 9.14
N LEU A 56 1.94 7.33 9.89
CA LEU A 56 1.39 8.61 9.47
C LEU A 56 2.47 9.70 9.33
N ASP A 57 3.45 9.74 10.24
CA ASP A 57 4.63 10.62 10.12
C ASP A 57 5.38 10.41 8.81
N GLU A 58 5.69 9.15 8.48
CA GLU A 58 6.40 8.83 7.24
C GLU A 58 5.58 9.23 6.02
N MET A 59 4.27 9.03 6.05
CA MET A 59 3.38 9.43 4.96
C MET A 59 3.28 10.96 4.82
N ILE A 60 3.18 11.71 5.91
CA ILE A 60 3.15 13.19 5.91
C ILE A 60 4.45 13.74 5.31
N GLN A 61 5.59 13.22 5.75
CA GLN A 61 6.88 13.61 5.22
C GLN A 61 6.99 13.26 3.73
N TRP A 62 6.61 12.04 3.34
CA TRP A 62 6.67 11.61 1.95
C TRP A 62 5.79 12.47 1.04
N PHE A 63 4.54 12.75 1.43
CA PHE A 63 3.65 13.63 0.66
C PHE A 63 4.20 15.04 0.55
N SER A 64 4.80 15.57 1.61
CA SER A 64 5.41 16.90 1.58
C SER A 64 6.58 16.96 0.57
N ASP A 65 7.40 15.92 0.52
CA ASP A 65 8.54 15.83 -0.41
C ASP A 65 8.13 15.55 -1.86
N HIS A 66 7.01 14.84 -2.07
CA HIS A 66 6.56 14.35 -3.39
C HIS A 66 5.28 15.04 -3.90
N GLN A 67 4.82 16.12 -3.25
CA GLN A 67 3.54 16.78 -3.57
C GLN A 67 3.42 17.12 -5.06
N GLN A 68 4.46 17.71 -5.65
CA GLN A 68 4.45 18.08 -7.06
C GLN A 68 4.32 16.86 -8.00
N GLN A 69 4.93 15.73 -7.65
CA GLN A 69 4.83 14.50 -8.46
C GLN A 69 3.44 13.86 -8.33
N VAL A 70 2.88 13.87 -7.12
CA VAL A 70 1.51 13.44 -6.84
C VAL A 70 0.53 14.29 -7.66
N ASP A 71 0.64 15.62 -7.60
CA ASP A 71 -0.22 16.55 -8.35
C ASP A 71 -0.12 16.33 -9.87
N GLN A 72 1.09 16.20 -10.40
CA GLN A 72 1.30 15.94 -11.82
C GLN A 72 0.73 14.58 -12.25
N TYR A 73 0.90 13.54 -11.43
CA TYR A 73 0.41 12.21 -11.76
C TYR A 73 -1.12 12.15 -11.75
N PHE A 74 -1.75 12.73 -10.72
CA PHE A 74 -3.20 12.66 -10.56
C PHE A 74 -3.95 13.67 -11.42
N SER A 75 -3.39 14.86 -11.72
CA SER A 75 -4.00 15.80 -12.67
C SER A 75 -4.16 15.23 -14.08
N LEU A 76 -3.32 14.26 -14.48
CA LEU A 76 -3.48 13.54 -15.76
C LEU A 76 -4.63 12.51 -15.73
N ARG A 77 -5.04 12.08 -14.54
CA ARG A 77 -6.12 11.09 -14.34
C ARG A 77 -7.46 11.76 -14.03
N ASP A 78 -7.41 12.92 -13.40
CA ASP A 78 -8.53 13.80 -13.06
C ASP A 78 -9.00 14.58 -14.29
N ALA A 79 -9.75 13.90 -15.16
CA ALA A 79 -10.24 14.47 -16.42
C ALA A 79 -11.20 15.65 -16.22
N ASP A 80 -11.90 15.68 -15.10
CA ASP A 80 -12.83 16.73 -14.68
C ASP A 80 -12.15 17.85 -13.87
N GLN A 81 -10.86 17.72 -13.57
CA GLN A 81 -10.09 18.69 -12.78
C GLN A 81 -10.74 19.01 -11.43
N SER A 82 -11.40 18.01 -10.84
CA SER A 82 -12.11 18.11 -9.57
C SER A 82 -11.18 18.25 -8.38
N GLY A 83 -9.89 17.95 -8.54
CA GLY A 83 -8.94 17.80 -7.45
C GLY A 83 -9.08 16.48 -6.69
N SER A 84 -9.90 15.55 -7.20
CA SER A 84 -10.20 14.26 -6.57
C SER A 84 -10.05 13.10 -7.53
N VAL A 85 -9.71 11.93 -7.00
CA VAL A 85 -9.59 10.69 -7.77
C VAL A 85 -10.29 9.52 -7.08
N HIS A 86 -10.67 8.49 -7.83
CA HIS A 86 -11.25 7.28 -7.25
C HIS A 86 -10.23 6.51 -6.41
N LEU A 87 -10.74 5.84 -5.37
CA LEU A 87 -9.92 5.09 -4.40
C LEU A 87 -8.91 4.12 -5.07
N LYS A 88 -9.36 3.37 -6.08
CA LYS A 88 -8.51 2.41 -6.80
C LYS A 88 -7.40 3.07 -7.61
N ASP A 89 -7.71 4.19 -8.26
CA ASP A 89 -6.73 4.94 -9.05
C ASP A 89 -5.69 5.61 -8.14
N PHE A 90 -6.14 6.01 -6.95
CA PHE A 90 -5.30 6.57 -5.92
C PHE A 90 -4.30 5.53 -5.36
N GLU A 91 -4.77 4.35 -4.93
CA GLU A 91 -3.90 3.26 -4.47
C GLU A 91 -2.87 2.86 -5.53
N PHE A 92 -3.34 2.61 -6.76
CA PHE A 92 -2.48 2.24 -7.87
C PHE A 92 -1.49 3.36 -8.24
N GLY A 93 -1.92 4.62 -8.16
CA GLY A 93 -1.09 5.79 -8.40
C GLY A 93 0.07 5.89 -7.42
N LEU A 94 -0.20 5.75 -6.12
CA LEU A 94 0.84 5.81 -5.09
C LEU A 94 1.83 4.64 -5.18
N MET A 95 1.35 3.43 -5.47
CA MET A 95 2.23 2.29 -5.72
C MET A 95 3.18 2.55 -6.91
N ASN A 96 2.68 3.14 -8.00
CA ASN A 96 3.52 3.49 -9.15
C ASN A 96 4.50 4.62 -8.86
N LEU A 97 4.16 5.53 -7.95
CA LEU A 97 5.04 6.59 -7.48
C LEU A 97 6.12 6.09 -6.48
N GLY A 98 6.04 4.82 -6.07
CA GLY A 98 7.05 4.21 -5.21
C GLY A 98 6.96 4.65 -3.75
N VAL A 99 5.74 4.88 -3.26
CA VAL A 99 5.47 5.20 -1.85
C VAL A 99 6.11 4.15 -0.92
N PRO A 100 6.75 4.54 0.20
CA PRO A 100 7.43 3.61 1.11
C PRO A 100 6.46 2.91 2.07
N CYS A 101 5.34 2.38 1.57
CA CYS A 101 4.36 1.68 2.40
C CYS A 101 3.97 0.32 1.80
N GLN A 102 3.50 -0.57 2.67
CA GLN A 102 2.96 -1.86 2.25
C GLN A 102 1.51 -1.70 1.74
N GLU A 103 1.05 -2.67 0.95
CA GLU A 103 -0.29 -2.64 0.33
C GLU A 103 -1.41 -2.55 1.37
N PHE A 104 -1.33 -3.28 2.48
CA PHE A 104 -2.35 -3.19 3.53
C PHE A 104 -2.31 -1.84 4.27
N GLN A 105 -1.14 -1.24 4.47
CA GLN A 105 -1.00 0.07 5.12
C GLN A 105 -1.60 1.15 4.23
N LEU A 106 -1.35 1.05 2.92
CA LEU A 106 -1.95 1.92 1.93
C LEU A 106 -3.46 1.78 1.93
N HIS A 107 -3.98 0.56 1.99
CA HIS A 107 -5.42 0.29 2.08
C HIS A 107 -6.04 0.88 3.35
N VAL A 108 -5.35 0.76 4.50
CA VAL A 108 -5.78 1.39 5.75
C VAL A 108 -5.85 2.91 5.58
N LEU A 109 -4.84 3.52 4.96
CA LEU A 109 -4.78 4.96 4.72
C LEU A 109 -5.90 5.43 3.78
N THR A 110 -6.14 4.74 2.66
CA THR A 110 -7.19 5.10 1.71
C THR A 110 -8.58 5.00 2.32
N GLU A 111 -8.82 3.98 3.14
CA GLU A 111 -10.07 3.82 3.87
C GLU A 111 -10.33 4.93 4.90
N GLN A 112 -9.27 5.56 5.44
CA GLN A 112 -9.38 6.70 6.37
C GLN A 112 -9.54 8.04 5.63
N LEU A 113 -8.95 8.16 4.44
CA LEU A 113 -9.02 9.39 3.62
C LEU A 113 -10.26 9.43 2.71
N LYS A 114 -11.00 8.32 2.58
CA LYS A 114 -12.14 8.25 1.67
C LYS A 114 -13.23 9.26 2.07
N THR A 115 -13.73 9.98 1.09
CA THR A 115 -14.93 10.82 1.23
C THR A 115 -16.19 9.99 0.94
N ASN A 116 -17.38 10.55 1.21
CA ASN A 116 -18.70 9.94 0.97
C ASN A 116 -18.92 9.39 -0.46
N HIS A 117 -18.10 9.81 -1.43
CA HIS A 117 -18.20 9.40 -2.84
C HIS A 117 -17.16 8.35 -3.26
N ASN A 118 -16.47 7.70 -2.31
CA ASN A 118 -15.35 6.78 -2.59
C ASN A 118 -14.25 7.44 -3.44
N THR A 119 -14.05 8.73 -3.22
CA THR A 119 -13.01 9.56 -3.82
C THR A 119 -12.11 10.13 -2.74
N ILE A 120 -10.88 10.46 -3.14
CA ILE A 120 -9.86 11.06 -2.29
C ILE A 120 -9.40 12.35 -2.96
N SER A 121 -9.41 13.47 -2.23
CA SER A 121 -8.83 14.73 -2.68
C SER A 121 -7.31 14.63 -2.61
N TYR A 122 -6.64 14.64 -3.78
CA TYR A 122 -5.17 14.58 -3.84
C TYR A 122 -4.53 15.94 -3.55
N GLN A 123 -5.28 17.04 -3.76
CA GLN A 123 -4.82 18.40 -3.47
C GLN A 123 -4.71 18.67 -1.96
N ASP A 124 -5.63 18.11 -1.18
CA ASP A 124 -5.68 18.28 0.27
C ASP A 124 -5.09 17.10 1.04
N ILE A 125 -4.32 16.24 0.39
CA ILE A 125 -3.92 14.97 1.00
C ILE A 125 -3.09 15.15 2.26
N ASN A 126 -2.10 16.04 2.23
CA ASN A 126 -1.22 16.27 3.37
C ASN A 126 -2.03 16.76 4.60
N ARG A 127 -3.00 17.64 4.36
CA ARG A 127 -3.91 18.13 5.40
C ARG A 127 -4.80 17.03 5.96
N GLN A 128 -5.35 16.17 5.10
CA GLN A 128 -6.19 15.06 5.54
C GLN A 128 -5.38 14.05 6.37
N VAL A 129 -4.17 13.68 5.94
CA VAL A 129 -3.31 12.76 6.71
C VAL A 129 -2.93 13.35 8.07
N GLN A 130 -2.61 14.66 8.13
CA GLN A 130 -2.38 15.35 9.40
C GLN A 130 -3.61 15.32 10.33
N SER A 131 -4.81 15.45 9.77
CA SER A 131 -6.04 15.41 10.57
C SER A 131 -6.29 14.05 11.22
N LEU A 132 -5.81 12.96 10.61
CA LEU A 132 -5.96 11.61 11.16
C LEU A 132 -5.26 11.47 12.51
N ARG A 133 -4.10 12.11 12.71
CA ARG A 133 -3.35 12.09 13.98
C ARG A 133 -4.15 12.66 15.15
N HIS A 134 -4.93 13.70 14.87
CA HIS A 134 -5.70 14.40 15.89
C HIS A 134 -7.04 13.71 16.19
N SER A 135 -7.55 12.92 15.26
CA SER A 135 -8.83 12.23 15.41
C SER A 135 -8.81 11.09 16.44
N SER A 136 -7.63 10.59 16.81
CA SER A 136 -7.50 9.47 17.74
C SER A 136 -7.52 9.86 19.23
N THR A 137 -7.54 11.15 19.58
CA THR A 137 -7.34 11.62 20.97
C THR A 137 -8.63 11.92 21.75
N GLU A 138 -9.83 11.80 21.15
CA GLU A 138 -11.07 12.25 21.81
C GLU A 138 -11.68 11.28 22.86
N VAL A 139 -10.99 10.23 23.29
CA VAL A 139 -11.43 9.41 24.44
C VAL A 139 -10.53 9.65 25.64
N GLU A 140 -10.66 10.85 26.21
CA GLU A 140 -9.95 11.27 27.41
C GLU A 140 -10.61 10.65 28.66
N THR A 141 -10.05 9.52 29.11
CA THR A 141 -10.14 9.12 30.52
C THR A 141 -9.02 9.85 31.26
N GLN A 142 -9.39 10.78 32.14
CA GLN A 142 -8.48 11.47 33.05
C GLN A 142 -7.73 10.46 33.93
N GLY A 143 -6.48 10.20 33.62
CA GLY A 143 -5.60 9.34 34.40
C GLY A 143 -4.16 9.65 34.06
N ALA A 144 -3.55 10.55 34.84
CA ALA A 144 -2.16 10.95 34.72
C ALA A 144 -1.23 9.73 34.72
N THR A 145 -0.60 9.43 33.59
CA THR A 145 0.61 8.63 33.58
C THR A 145 1.55 9.15 32.51
N GLU A 146 2.75 9.43 32.99
CA GLU A 146 4.00 9.87 32.38
C GLU A 146 4.18 9.65 30.86
N PRO A 147 4.67 10.66 30.11
CA PRO A 147 4.95 10.50 28.68
C PRO A 147 6.22 9.65 28.47
N GLU A 148 6.03 8.36 28.18
CA GLU A 148 7.12 7.54 27.65
C GLU A 148 7.48 7.99 26.22
N LEU A 149 8.78 8.15 26.03
CA LEU A 149 9.46 8.49 24.79
C LEU A 149 9.16 7.47 23.67
N CYS A 150 8.29 7.82 22.72
CA CYS A 150 8.14 7.03 21.49
C CYS A 150 8.77 7.72 20.29
N CYS A 151 9.66 6.94 19.63
CA CYS A 151 10.13 7.08 18.25
C CYS A 151 11.22 8.13 17.96
N THR A 152 12.37 8.05 18.64
CA THR A 152 13.64 8.44 17.99
C THR A 152 14.32 7.19 17.42
N GLY A 153 14.38 7.11 16.09
CA GLY A 153 15.15 6.11 15.35
C GLY A 153 14.26 5.21 14.51
N SER A 154 13.98 5.53 13.24
CA SER A 154 14.90 5.30 12.10
C SER A 154 15.62 3.93 12.05
N GLN A 155 15.24 2.94 12.87
CA GLN A 155 15.92 1.65 12.93
C GLN A 155 15.43 0.64 11.88
N TRP A 156 14.42 0.95 11.06
CA TRP A 156 14.03 0.08 9.93
C TRP A 156 15.10 0.01 8.82
N LYS A 157 16.06 0.96 8.79
CA LYS A 157 17.15 0.94 7.80
C LYS A 157 18.25 -0.08 8.10
N VAL A 158 18.32 -0.66 9.31
CA VAL A 158 19.46 -1.54 9.68
C VAL A 158 19.24 -3.00 9.31
N LEU A 159 18.01 -3.43 8.98
CA LEU A 159 17.79 -4.81 8.55
C LEU A 159 18.04 -5.06 7.05
N GLY A 160 18.12 -4.03 6.19
CA GLY A 160 18.39 -4.25 4.77
C GLY A 160 17.24 -4.94 4.01
N TRP A 161 16.00 -4.78 4.49
CA TRP A 161 14.79 -5.36 3.87
C TRP A 161 14.09 -4.44 2.87
N TRP A 162 14.67 -3.29 2.54
CA TRP A 162 14.18 -2.49 1.42
C TRP A 162 14.95 -2.86 0.15
N LYS A 163 14.47 -3.90 -0.55
CA LYS A 163 14.88 -4.15 -1.94
C LYS A 163 13.83 -3.54 -2.88
N PRO A 164 14.25 -2.70 -3.84
CA PRO A 164 13.35 -2.22 -4.88
C PRO A 164 12.67 -3.40 -5.59
N GLN A 165 11.38 -3.24 -5.91
CA GLN A 165 10.40 -4.25 -6.31
C GLN A 165 10.74 -5.08 -7.58
N SER A 166 11.94 -4.97 -8.14
CA SER A 166 12.36 -5.59 -9.39
C SER A 166 12.80 -7.07 -9.27
N SER A 167 12.89 -7.64 -8.06
CA SER A 167 13.55 -8.95 -7.88
C SER A 167 12.83 -9.95 -6.94
N TYR A 168 11.50 -10.01 -6.96
CA TYR A 168 10.76 -11.01 -6.18
C TYR A 168 11.01 -12.47 -6.61
N LYS A 169 11.37 -12.74 -7.87
CA LYS A 169 11.60 -14.13 -8.35
C LYS A 169 12.88 -14.79 -7.84
N GLN A 170 13.90 -14.02 -7.47
CA GLN A 170 15.16 -14.58 -6.95
C GLN A 170 15.12 -14.87 -5.45
N TRP A 171 14.20 -14.23 -4.70
CA TRP A 171 14.13 -14.39 -3.24
C TRP A 171 13.44 -15.69 -2.81
N LEU A 172 12.41 -16.13 -3.56
CA LEU A 172 11.73 -17.42 -3.31
C LEU A 172 12.67 -18.64 -3.42
N VAL A 173 13.67 -18.58 -4.29
CA VAL A 173 14.67 -19.66 -4.45
C VAL A 173 15.68 -19.66 -3.30
N ALA A 174 15.99 -18.49 -2.71
CA ALA A 174 16.92 -18.38 -1.60
C ALA A 174 16.29 -18.80 -0.26
N ALA A 175 15.02 -18.43 -0.01
CA ALA A 175 14.30 -18.81 1.21
C ALA A 175 14.12 -20.34 1.33
N ALA A 176 13.89 -21.04 0.22
CA ALA A 176 13.80 -22.50 0.20
C ALA A 176 15.12 -23.21 0.53
N LYS A 177 16.28 -22.53 0.43
CA LYS A 177 17.60 -23.10 0.69
C LYS A 177 18.07 -22.92 2.14
N ALA A 178 17.45 -22.02 2.91
CA ALA A 178 17.83 -21.75 4.30
C ALA A 178 17.16 -22.70 5.32
N CYS A 179 16.02 -23.31 4.99
CA CYS A 179 15.29 -24.19 5.91
C CYS A 179 15.89 -25.59 6.09
N HIS A 180 17.07 -25.89 5.54
CA HIS A 180 17.69 -27.22 5.61
C HIS A 180 18.96 -27.29 6.47
N ALA A 181 19.32 -26.23 7.20
CA ALA A 181 20.62 -26.14 7.89
C ALA A 181 20.55 -25.93 9.41
N ALA A 182 19.39 -26.10 10.06
CA ALA A 182 19.25 -25.90 11.50
C ALA A 182 18.93 -27.22 12.23
N ASP A 183 19.90 -28.13 12.27
CA ASP A 183 19.85 -29.31 13.16
C ASP A 183 21.27 -29.59 13.68
N THR A 184 21.75 -28.72 14.57
CA THR A 184 22.93 -28.99 15.40
C THR A 184 22.68 -28.52 16.83
N PRO A 185 22.56 -29.45 17.81
CA PRO A 185 22.40 -29.09 19.22
C PRO A 185 23.71 -28.56 19.81
N SER A 186 23.76 -27.27 20.09
CA SER A 186 24.86 -26.61 20.80
C SER A 186 24.63 -26.69 22.31
N SER A 187 25.50 -27.44 22.97
CA SER A 187 25.64 -27.56 24.43
C SER A 187 25.89 -26.18 25.06
N PHE A 188 25.05 -25.77 26.03
CA PHE A 188 25.25 -24.56 26.83
C PHE A 188 26.03 -24.86 28.11
N PRO A 189 27.06 -24.07 28.47
CA PRO A 189 27.74 -24.21 29.76
C PRO A 189 26.96 -23.52 30.88
N CYS A 190 26.85 -24.24 31.99
CA CYS A 190 26.27 -23.80 33.26
C CYS A 190 27.18 -22.75 33.93
N CYS A 191 26.65 -21.56 34.20
CA CYS A 191 27.36 -20.52 34.96
C CYS A 191 26.83 -20.52 36.40
N SER A 192 27.63 -21.04 37.34
CA SER A 192 27.37 -20.95 38.78
C SER A 192 27.98 -19.68 39.34
N THR A 193 27.15 -18.80 39.89
CA THR A 193 27.61 -17.62 40.65
C THR A 193 27.81 -18.01 42.12
N GLN A 194 29.04 -17.86 42.59
CA GLN A 194 29.48 -18.18 43.94
C GLN A 194 29.30 -16.94 44.85
N THR A 195 28.48 -17.07 45.89
CA THR A 195 28.32 -16.10 46.97
C THR A 195 29.53 -16.17 47.91
N SER A 196 30.17 -15.03 48.20
CA SER A 196 31.14 -14.92 49.31
C SER A 196 30.59 -13.97 50.38
N PHE A 197 30.75 -14.42 51.62
CA PHE A 197 30.33 -13.79 52.88
C PHE A 197 31.16 -12.57 53.25
#